data_AF-A0A954WBT7-F1
#
_entry.id   AF-A0A954WBT7-F1
#
_cell.length_a   1.000
_cell.length_b   1.000
_cell.length_c   1.000
_cell.angle_alpha   90.00
_cell.angle_beta   90.00
_cell.angle_gamma   90.00
#
_symmetry.space_group_name_H-M   'P 1'
#
loop_
_entity.id
_entity.type
_entity.pdbx_description
1 polymer ?
#
loop_
_entity_poly.entity_id
_entity_poly.type
_entity_poly.pdbx_seq_one_letter_code
_entity_poly.pdbx_strand_id
1 'polypeptide(L)'
;MQNGEWPRGDLDHFVLAKLEAAGISPSPEADRRTLIRRATFDLIGLPPTPEEIAAFQSDRRPEAFATVIDRLLESPHYGERWGRYWLDVARYADNKGYVFFEEKNFPYAWTYRDYVVRALNEDLPFDRFVQYQLAADQMELDGDPHPLAAMGFLTLGARFSNNQHDIIDDRIDVVTRGLMGLTVTCARCHDHKYDPVSTADYYALYGIFDSSRFSFPGCEPKGQPRDLVPIIAASEAESLERDYQRRLAEYEQRAQRAAETTQRLRQLAADATHTLAKSPVGEGQSVSLEAAADGALDRIALRKGETLQLTVQPNANHGADTTRIELEIASLDETDRRWNVAELIPRFTEKGPAISINGATWCLLDVANGPTFLYEKKLNIEGQPSLSAWAIGDTPSSVVNSAKQPVSVWTTLPPESFFIHPGHQRDVAVAWICPADGDYQVRGVVTDAHPAGLDGVAFHLDHIASS
;
A
#
# COMPACT_ATOMS: atom_id res chain seq x y z
N MET A 1 -72.69 -6.62 -11.78
CA MET A 1 -71.63 -7.15 -12.66
C MET A 1 -72.32 -7.86 -13.81
N GLN A 2 -71.98 -7.48 -15.04
CA GLN A 2 -72.56 -8.02 -16.27
C GLN A 2 -71.90 -9.34 -16.70
N ASN A 3 -70.74 -9.72 -16.12
CA ASN A 3 -70.03 -10.96 -16.46
C ASN A 3 -69.52 -11.74 -15.22
N GLY A 4 -70.43 -12.44 -14.52
CA GLY A 4 -70.15 -13.07 -13.23
C GLY A 4 -69.25 -14.33 -13.24
N GLU A 5 -69.02 -14.94 -14.40
CA GLU A 5 -68.24 -16.18 -14.53
C GLU A 5 -66.74 -15.95 -14.86
N TRP A 6 -66.34 -14.71 -15.15
CA TRP A 6 -64.95 -14.38 -15.48
C TRP A 6 -64.01 -14.31 -14.25
N PRO A 7 -64.41 -13.71 -13.10
CA PRO A 7 -63.57 -13.67 -11.92
C PRO A 7 -63.24 -15.07 -11.38
N ARG A 8 -61.94 -15.37 -11.19
CA ARG A 8 -61.44 -16.63 -10.61
C ARG A 8 -60.98 -16.45 -9.16
N GLY A 9 -60.70 -15.21 -8.73
CA GLY A 9 -60.39 -14.87 -7.35
C GLY A 9 -60.87 -13.48 -6.94
N ASP A 10 -60.70 -13.15 -5.66
CA ASP A 10 -61.21 -11.89 -5.07
C ASP A 10 -60.66 -10.64 -5.77
N LEU A 11 -59.40 -10.68 -6.23
CA LEU A 11 -58.76 -9.58 -6.95
C LEU A 11 -59.41 -9.30 -8.31
N ASP A 12 -59.90 -10.33 -9.00
CA ASP A 12 -60.48 -10.20 -10.34
C ASP A 12 -61.76 -9.38 -10.31
N HIS A 13 -62.51 -9.39 -9.20
CA HIS A 13 -63.70 -8.56 -9.04
C HIS A 13 -63.38 -7.07 -9.11
N PHE A 14 -62.25 -6.63 -8.55
CA PHE A 14 -61.83 -5.23 -8.61
C PHE A 14 -61.42 -4.81 -10.02
N VAL A 15 -60.74 -5.71 -10.74
CA VAL A 15 -60.35 -5.49 -12.16
C VAL A 15 -61.60 -5.43 -13.03
N LEU A 16 -62.51 -6.41 -12.90
CA LEU A 16 -63.76 -6.45 -13.66
C LEU A 16 -64.60 -5.21 -13.42
N ALA A 17 -64.73 -4.74 -12.17
CA ALA A 17 -65.49 -3.53 -11.87
C ALA A 17 -64.93 -2.29 -12.60
N LYS A 18 -63.60 -2.14 -12.70
CA LYS A 18 -62.96 -1.04 -13.43
C LYS A 18 -63.15 -1.17 -14.94
N LEU A 19 -63.05 -2.40 -15.49
CA LEU A 19 -63.30 -2.68 -16.90
C LEU A 19 -64.75 -2.37 -17.29
N GLU A 20 -65.72 -2.85 -16.51
CA GLU A 20 -67.14 -2.58 -16.71
C GLU A 20 -67.45 -1.07 -16.65
N ALA A 21 -66.88 -0.35 -15.68
CA ALA A 21 -67.04 1.10 -15.58
C ALA A 21 -66.46 1.86 -16.78
N ALA A 22 -65.41 1.31 -17.41
CA ALA A 22 -64.82 1.85 -18.63
C ALA A 22 -65.51 1.36 -19.92
N GLY A 23 -66.53 0.50 -19.83
CA GLY A 23 -67.21 -0.10 -20.99
C GLY A 23 -66.33 -1.09 -21.77
N ILE A 24 -65.33 -1.68 -21.12
CA ILE A 24 -64.36 -2.62 -21.71
C ILE A 24 -64.71 -4.04 -21.25
N SER A 25 -64.76 -4.99 -22.18
CA SER A 25 -64.89 -6.41 -21.85
C SER A 25 -63.51 -7.04 -21.60
N PRO A 26 -63.41 -8.04 -20.70
CA PRO A 26 -62.17 -8.79 -20.53
C PRO A 26 -61.71 -9.45 -21.84
N SER A 27 -60.40 -9.53 -22.03
CA SER A 27 -59.82 -10.25 -23.18
C SER A 27 -59.99 -11.77 -23.03
N PRO A 28 -60.14 -12.53 -24.13
CA PRO A 28 -60.18 -13.98 -24.08
C PRO A 28 -58.85 -14.55 -23.55
N GLU A 29 -58.93 -15.69 -22.85
CA GLU A 29 -57.75 -16.41 -22.37
C GLU A 29 -56.89 -16.88 -23.55
N ALA A 30 -55.57 -16.76 -23.42
CA ALA A 30 -54.65 -17.19 -24.45
C ALA A 30 -54.67 -18.72 -24.58
N ASP A 31 -54.38 -19.23 -25.79
CA ASP A 31 -54.28 -20.68 -25.99
C ASP A 31 -53.09 -21.27 -25.20
N ARG A 32 -53.15 -22.57 -24.90
CA ARG A 32 -52.16 -23.25 -24.05
C ARG A 32 -50.72 -23.14 -24.58
N ARG A 33 -50.52 -23.16 -25.90
CA ARG A 33 -49.17 -23.03 -26.48
C ARG A 33 -48.63 -21.62 -26.24
N THR A 34 -49.48 -20.60 -26.39
CA THR A 34 -49.14 -19.21 -26.08
C THR A 34 -48.86 -19.02 -24.59
N LEU A 35 -49.67 -19.60 -23.71
CA LEU A 35 -49.51 -19.49 -22.25
C LEU A 35 -48.18 -20.06 -21.77
N ILE A 36 -47.84 -21.30 -22.11
CA ILE A 36 -46.56 -21.90 -21.68
C ILE A 36 -45.38 -21.11 -22.24
N ARG A 37 -45.44 -20.69 -23.51
CA ARG A 37 -44.38 -19.89 -24.11
C ARG A 37 -44.15 -18.58 -23.35
N ARG A 38 -45.21 -17.83 -23.03
CA ARG A 38 -45.10 -16.58 -22.26
C ARG A 38 -44.54 -16.84 -20.87
N ALA A 39 -45.11 -17.79 -20.14
CA ALA A 39 -44.66 -18.13 -18.79
C ALA A 39 -43.18 -18.50 -18.73
N THR A 40 -42.68 -19.33 -19.65
CA THR A 40 -41.26 -19.73 -19.66
C THR A 40 -40.34 -18.55 -20.00
N PHE A 41 -40.68 -17.71 -20.98
CA PHE A 41 -39.87 -16.52 -21.28
C PHE A 41 -39.90 -15.48 -20.15
N ASP A 42 -41.05 -15.30 -19.51
CA ASP A 42 -41.21 -14.33 -18.43
C ASP A 42 -40.44 -14.78 -17.18
N LEU A 43 -40.64 -16.03 -16.74
CA LEU A 43 -40.09 -16.53 -15.49
C LEU A 43 -38.62 -16.94 -15.58
N ILE A 44 -38.19 -17.57 -16.67
CA ILE A 44 -36.83 -18.11 -16.78
C ILE A 44 -36.05 -17.58 -18.00
N GLY A 45 -36.66 -16.75 -18.84
CA GLY A 45 -35.97 -16.15 -20.00
C GLY A 45 -35.70 -17.09 -21.18
N LEU A 46 -36.14 -18.35 -21.11
CA LEU A 46 -35.88 -19.39 -22.10
C LEU A 46 -37.18 -19.85 -22.77
N PRO A 47 -37.14 -20.41 -23.99
CA PRO A 47 -38.30 -21.05 -24.59
C PRO A 47 -38.60 -22.41 -23.93
N PRO A 48 -39.88 -22.85 -23.87
CA PRO A 48 -40.20 -24.22 -23.43
C PRO A 48 -39.76 -25.25 -24.47
N THR A 49 -39.48 -26.48 -24.03
CA THR A 49 -39.14 -27.57 -24.94
C THR A 49 -40.37 -28.10 -25.69
N PRO A 50 -40.22 -28.76 -26.85
CA PRO A 50 -41.34 -29.40 -27.54
C PRO A 50 -42.11 -30.39 -26.65
N GLU A 51 -41.41 -31.12 -25.79
CA GLU A 51 -41.98 -32.10 -24.87
C GLU A 51 -42.82 -31.42 -23.78
N GLU A 52 -42.32 -30.32 -23.21
CA GLU A 52 -43.06 -29.51 -22.23
C GLU A 52 -44.33 -28.91 -22.82
N ILE A 53 -44.27 -28.42 -24.07
CA ILE A 53 -45.44 -27.90 -24.79
C ILE A 53 -46.47 -29.02 -24.95
N ALA A 54 -46.05 -30.20 -25.44
CA ALA A 54 -46.95 -31.33 -25.65
C ALA A 54 -47.58 -31.83 -24.34
N ALA A 55 -46.80 -31.91 -23.26
CA ALA A 55 -47.27 -32.28 -21.93
C ALA A 55 -48.33 -31.29 -21.43
N PHE A 56 -48.05 -29.98 -21.47
CA PHE A 56 -49.01 -28.97 -21.03
C PHE A 56 -50.25 -28.91 -21.92
N GLN A 57 -50.14 -29.09 -23.24
CA GLN A 57 -51.31 -29.09 -24.13
C GLN A 57 -52.26 -30.27 -23.87
N SER A 58 -51.72 -31.41 -23.45
CA SER A 58 -52.49 -32.62 -23.18
C SER A 58 -53.06 -32.69 -21.75
N ASP A 59 -52.48 -31.97 -20.79
CA ASP A 59 -52.93 -31.98 -19.40
C ASP A 59 -54.23 -31.18 -19.17
N ARG A 60 -55.37 -31.87 -19.04
CA ARG A 60 -56.69 -31.24 -18.88
C ARG A 60 -57.05 -30.87 -17.44
N ARG A 61 -56.16 -31.10 -16.47
CA ARG A 61 -56.45 -30.81 -15.07
C ARG A 61 -56.60 -29.30 -14.85
N PRO A 62 -57.51 -28.85 -13.95
CA PRO A 62 -57.67 -27.43 -13.62
C PRO A 62 -56.37 -26.75 -13.20
N GLU A 63 -55.50 -27.47 -12.49
CA GLU A 63 -54.24 -26.99 -11.95
C GLU A 63 -53.05 -27.08 -12.93
N ALA A 64 -53.25 -27.56 -14.16
CA ALA A 64 -52.15 -27.83 -15.10
C ALA A 64 -51.24 -26.61 -15.33
N PHE A 65 -51.80 -25.40 -15.38
CA PHE A 65 -51.00 -24.20 -15.55
C PHE A 65 -50.23 -23.83 -14.28
N ALA A 66 -50.83 -23.99 -13.10
CA ALA A 66 -50.15 -23.78 -11.83
C ALA A 66 -48.94 -24.72 -11.69
N THR A 67 -49.07 -26.00 -12.04
CA THR A 67 -47.94 -26.95 -12.06
C THR A 67 -46.81 -26.52 -13.01
N VAL A 68 -47.14 -25.90 -14.15
CA VAL A 68 -46.13 -25.32 -15.04
C VAL A 68 -45.41 -24.15 -14.36
N ILE A 69 -46.15 -23.27 -13.67
CA ILE A 69 -45.58 -22.14 -12.93
C ILE A 69 -44.68 -22.63 -11.79
N ASP A 70 -45.14 -23.56 -10.96
CA ASP A 70 -44.37 -24.10 -9.83
C ASP A 70 -43.02 -24.66 -10.31
N ARG A 71 -43.03 -25.48 -11.37
CA ARG A 71 -41.81 -26.00 -12.01
C ARG A 71 -40.87 -24.90 -12.50
N LEU A 72 -41.41 -23.80 -13.02
CA LEU A 72 -40.60 -22.68 -13.52
C LEU A 72 -40.01 -21.87 -12.38
N LEU A 73 -40.73 -21.70 -11.27
CA LEU A 73 -40.24 -21.05 -10.05
C LEU A 73 -39.16 -21.89 -9.36
N GLU A 74 -39.27 -23.22 -9.38
CA GLU A 74 -38.25 -24.15 -8.87
C GLU A 74 -36.99 -24.24 -9.75
N SER A 75 -37.01 -23.67 -10.96
CA SER A 75 -35.87 -23.71 -11.88
C SER A 75 -34.75 -22.78 -11.42
N PRO A 76 -33.47 -23.19 -11.44
CA PRO A 76 -32.35 -22.30 -11.11
C PRO A 76 -32.27 -21.07 -12.03
N HIS A 77 -32.83 -21.16 -13.24
CA HIS A 77 -32.91 -20.06 -14.19
C HIS A 77 -33.90 -18.95 -13.76
N TYR A 78 -34.78 -19.21 -12.79
CA TYR A 78 -35.68 -18.19 -12.25
C TYR A 78 -34.90 -17.05 -11.61
N GLY A 79 -34.00 -17.37 -10.66
CA GLY A 79 -33.14 -16.41 -10.00
C GLY A 79 -32.18 -15.71 -10.96
N GLU A 80 -31.68 -16.39 -12.00
CA GLU A 80 -30.87 -15.76 -13.05
C GLU A 80 -31.67 -14.70 -13.84
N ARG A 81 -32.91 -15.04 -14.20
CA ARG A 81 -33.81 -14.16 -14.95
C ARG A 81 -34.26 -12.96 -14.12
N TRP A 82 -34.78 -13.21 -12.92
CA TRP A 82 -35.30 -12.16 -12.04
C TRP A 82 -34.20 -11.34 -11.38
N GLY A 83 -33.06 -11.97 -11.09
CA GLY A 83 -31.88 -11.30 -10.57
C GLY A 83 -31.41 -10.18 -11.49
N ARG A 84 -31.49 -10.35 -12.82
CA ARG A 84 -31.17 -9.28 -13.78
C ARG A 84 -31.95 -7.99 -13.52
N TYR A 85 -33.25 -8.09 -13.26
CA TYR A 85 -34.10 -6.92 -13.00
C TYR A 85 -33.74 -6.26 -11.67
N TRP A 86 -33.44 -7.05 -10.64
CA TRP A 86 -32.97 -6.50 -9.37
C TRP A 86 -31.60 -5.82 -9.49
N LEU A 87 -30.69 -6.42 -10.26
CA LEU A 87 -29.36 -5.87 -10.48
C LEU A 87 -29.38 -4.53 -11.22
N ASP A 88 -30.37 -4.31 -12.10
CA ASP A 88 -30.64 -3.00 -12.70
C ASP A 88 -31.04 -1.96 -11.62
N VAL A 89 -31.92 -2.34 -10.68
CA VAL A 89 -32.33 -1.48 -9.53
C VAL A 89 -31.15 -1.18 -8.61
N ALA A 90 -30.33 -2.19 -8.32
CA ALA A 90 -29.16 -2.11 -7.47
C ALA A 90 -27.96 -1.39 -8.13
N ARG A 91 -28.11 -0.94 -9.39
CA ARG A 91 -27.07 -0.25 -10.17
C ARG A 91 -25.80 -1.11 -10.28
N TYR A 92 -25.99 -2.41 -10.44
CA TYR A 92 -24.90 -3.36 -10.52
C TYR A 92 -24.00 -3.05 -11.72
N ALA A 93 -22.69 -2.97 -11.45
CA ALA A 93 -21.67 -2.92 -12.48
C ALA A 93 -20.42 -3.64 -11.98
N ASP A 94 -19.75 -4.36 -12.88
CA ASP A 94 -18.44 -4.96 -12.59
C ASP A 94 -17.32 -3.89 -12.50
N ASN A 95 -17.62 -2.62 -12.83
CA ASN A 95 -16.66 -1.52 -12.83
C ASN A 95 -17.17 -0.27 -12.08
N LYS A 96 -16.22 0.61 -11.73
CA LYS A 96 -16.39 1.84 -10.95
C LYS A 96 -16.76 3.06 -11.79
N GLY A 97 -16.97 2.89 -13.10
CA GLY A 97 -17.07 4.01 -14.05
C GLY A 97 -15.74 4.74 -14.23
N TYR A 98 -15.75 6.07 -14.16
CA TYR A 98 -14.57 6.90 -14.34
C TYR A 98 -13.78 7.05 -13.04
N VAL A 99 -12.56 6.50 -13.03
CA VAL A 99 -11.57 6.60 -11.94
C VAL A 99 -10.18 6.88 -12.55
N PHE A 100 -9.37 7.70 -11.87
CA PHE A 100 -8.01 8.06 -12.29
C PHE A 100 -6.98 7.19 -11.58
N PHE A 101 -5.99 6.68 -12.34
CA PHE A 101 -4.81 5.97 -11.80
C PHE A 101 -5.14 4.81 -10.83
N GLU A 102 -6.28 4.15 -11.01
CA GLU A 102 -6.76 3.05 -10.18
C GLU A 102 -7.38 1.93 -11.03
N GLU A 103 -7.46 0.72 -10.46
CA GLU A 103 -8.18 -0.40 -11.06
C GLU A 103 -9.66 -0.05 -11.22
N LYS A 104 -10.16 -0.15 -12.45
CA LYS A 104 -11.53 0.22 -12.83
C LYS A 104 -12.55 -0.81 -12.40
N ASN A 105 -12.16 -2.08 -12.32
CA ASN A 105 -13.07 -3.15 -11.94
C ASN A 105 -13.22 -3.27 -10.42
N PHE A 106 -14.38 -3.76 -10.01
CA PHE A 106 -14.59 -4.30 -8.67
C PHE A 106 -14.23 -5.79 -8.69
N PRO A 107 -13.11 -6.22 -8.08
CA PRO A 107 -12.63 -7.60 -8.21
C PRO A 107 -13.64 -8.67 -7.77
N TYR A 108 -14.55 -8.33 -6.86
CA TYR A 108 -15.52 -9.24 -6.26
C TYR A 108 -16.98 -8.85 -6.52
N ALA A 109 -17.28 -7.99 -7.50
CA ALA A 109 -18.67 -7.59 -7.79
C ALA A 109 -19.61 -8.79 -8.02
N TRP A 110 -19.11 -9.82 -8.70
CA TRP A 110 -19.86 -11.05 -8.99
C TRP A 110 -20.45 -11.73 -7.74
N THR A 111 -19.86 -11.54 -6.56
CA THR A 111 -20.38 -12.11 -5.31
C THR A 111 -21.76 -11.57 -4.95
N TYR A 112 -22.03 -10.28 -5.23
CA TYR A 112 -23.35 -9.68 -5.04
C TYR A 112 -24.35 -10.19 -6.07
N ARG A 113 -23.95 -10.31 -7.35
CA ARG A 113 -24.78 -10.92 -8.40
C ARG A 113 -25.22 -12.32 -7.98
N ASP A 114 -24.28 -13.15 -7.54
CA ASP A 114 -24.55 -14.53 -7.16
C ASP A 114 -25.38 -14.61 -5.88
N TYR A 115 -25.20 -13.68 -4.92
CA TYR A 115 -26.09 -13.52 -3.77
C TYR A 115 -27.55 -13.26 -4.21
N VAL A 116 -27.78 -12.31 -5.13
CA VAL A 116 -29.14 -11.97 -5.59
C VAL A 116 -29.79 -13.16 -6.29
N VAL A 117 -29.06 -13.84 -7.18
CA VAL A 117 -29.55 -15.03 -7.88
C VAL A 117 -29.93 -16.12 -6.88
N ARG A 118 -29.07 -16.37 -5.90
CA ARG A 118 -29.31 -17.38 -4.86
C ARG A 118 -30.51 -17.01 -3.99
N ALA A 119 -30.60 -15.77 -3.51
CA ALA A 119 -31.69 -15.30 -2.65
C ALA A 119 -33.07 -15.47 -3.31
N LEU A 120 -33.17 -15.23 -4.62
CA LEU A 120 -34.41 -15.45 -5.37
C LEU A 120 -34.76 -16.94 -5.53
N ASN A 121 -33.77 -17.79 -5.81
CA ASN A 121 -33.98 -19.24 -5.96
C ASN A 121 -34.27 -19.95 -4.63
N GLU A 122 -33.76 -19.41 -3.52
CA GLU A 122 -34.02 -19.93 -2.17
C GLU A 122 -35.30 -19.37 -1.55
N ASP A 123 -36.04 -18.53 -2.29
CA ASP A 123 -37.24 -17.82 -1.81
C ASP A 123 -36.98 -17.08 -0.47
N LEU A 124 -35.84 -16.38 -0.41
CA LEU A 124 -35.45 -15.64 0.78
C LEU A 124 -36.53 -14.57 1.09
N PRO A 125 -37.06 -14.52 2.33
CA PRO A 125 -38.04 -13.52 2.70
C PRO A 125 -37.57 -12.10 2.36
N PHE A 126 -38.43 -11.33 1.70
CA PHE A 126 -38.06 -10.02 1.15
C PHE A 126 -37.54 -9.04 2.22
N ASP A 127 -38.08 -9.10 3.43
CA ASP A 127 -37.60 -8.33 4.57
C ASP A 127 -36.14 -8.67 4.94
N ARG A 128 -35.80 -9.96 4.97
CA ARG A 128 -34.41 -10.43 5.19
C ARG A 128 -33.50 -10.06 4.03
N PHE A 129 -33.98 -10.20 2.79
CA PHE A 129 -33.26 -9.82 1.59
C PHE A 129 -32.84 -8.34 1.64
N VAL A 130 -33.76 -7.45 2.03
CA VAL A 130 -33.48 -6.00 2.19
C VAL A 130 -32.57 -5.74 3.39
N GLN A 131 -32.78 -6.39 4.54
CA GLN A 131 -31.93 -6.21 5.73
C GLN A 131 -30.47 -6.54 5.45
N TYR A 132 -30.19 -7.68 4.81
CA TYR A 132 -28.82 -8.06 4.48
C TYR A 132 -28.15 -7.05 3.54
N GLN A 133 -28.88 -6.48 2.59
CA GLN A 133 -28.32 -5.48 1.68
C GLN A 133 -27.96 -4.14 2.36
N LEU A 134 -28.58 -3.82 3.49
CA LEU A 134 -28.36 -2.57 4.22
C LEU A 134 -27.41 -2.72 5.40
N ALA A 135 -27.35 -3.89 6.03
CA ALA A 135 -26.69 -4.04 7.33
C ALA A 135 -26.19 -5.47 7.64
N ALA A 136 -25.89 -6.31 6.64
CA ALA A 136 -25.38 -7.67 6.92
C ALA A 136 -24.13 -7.69 7.80
N ASP A 137 -23.28 -6.66 7.73
CA ASP A 137 -22.08 -6.50 8.56
C ASP A 137 -22.38 -6.20 10.05
N GLN A 138 -23.61 -5.82 10.38
CA GLN A 138 -24.08 -5.53 11.73
C GLN A 138 -25.01 -6.61 12.30
N MET A 139 -25.19 -7.72 11.58
CA MET A 139 -26.12 -8.78 11.93
C MET A 139 -25.37 -10.03 12.41
N GLU A 140 -26.02 -10.82 13.27
CA GLU A 140 -25.54 -12.16 13.59
C GLU A 140 -25.78 -13.08 12.38
N LEU A 141 -24.70 -13.63 11.85
CA LEU A 141 -24.72 -14.46 10.64
C LEU A 141 -24.48 -15.96 10.92
N ASP A 142 -24.43 -16.37 12.20
CA ASP A 142 -24.24 -17.77 12.61
C ASP A 142 -23.06 -18.51 11.94
N GLY A 143 -22.02 -17.76 11.57
CA GLY A 143 -20.82 -18.29 10.89
C GLY A 143 -20.96 -18.45 9.36
N ASP A 144 -22.07 -18.04 8.77
CA ASP A 144 -22.25 -17.98 7.32
C ASP A 144 -21.84 -16.58 6.78
N PRO A 145 -20.74 -16.45 6.01
CA PRO A 145 -20.33 -15.16 5.45
C PRO A 145 -21.12 -14.77 4.19
N HIS A 146 -21.93 -15.66 3.61
CA HIS A 146 -22.60 -15.39 2.34
C HIS A 146 -23.53 -14.16 2.33
N PRO A 147 -24.24 -13.81 3.42
CA PRO A 147 -25.03 -12.58 3.49
C PRO A 147 -24.19 -11.30 3.39
N LEU A 148 -22.89 -11.32 3.73
CA LEU A 148 -22.02 -10.12 3.59
C LEU A 148 -21.92 -9.65 2.14
N ALA A 149 -22.06 -10.56 1.16
CA ALA A 149 -22.08 -10.21 -0.25
C ALA A 149 -23.25 -9.28 -0.61
N ALA A 150 -24.36 -9.32 0.15
CA ALA A 150 -25.53 -8.46 -0.04
C ALA A 150 -25.21 -6.96 0.06
N MET A 151 -24.17 -6.60 0.83
CA MET A 151 -23.68 -5.23 0.98
C MET A 151 -23.18 -4.63 -0.34
N GLY A 152 -23.06 -5.45 -1.41
CA GLY A 152 -22.91 -4.97 -2.79
C GLY A 152 -23.93 -3.92 -3.19
N PHE A 153 -25.15 -3.95 -2.63
CA PHE A 153 -26.20 -2.94 -2.87
C PHE A 153 -25.77 -1.51 -2.54
N LEU A 154 -24.95 -1.31 -1.50
CA LEU A 154 -24.44 -0.01 -1.08
C LEU A 154 -23.01 0.30 -1.57
N THR A 155 -22.27 -0.75 -1.93
CA THR A 155 -20.83 -0.67 -2.19
C THR A 155 -20.45 -0.75 -3.67
N LEU A 156 -21.32 -1.29 -4.52
CA LEU A 156 -21.18 -1.24 -5.98
C LEU A 156 -21.79 0.04 -6.56
N GLY A 157 -21.47 0.31 -7.81
CA GLY A 157 -21.90 1.52 -8.53
C GLY A 157 -20.75 2.46 -8.87
N ALA A 158 -21.12 3.60 -9.46
CA ALA A 158 -20.15 4.60 -9.92
C ALA A 158 -19.37 5.21 -8.74
N ARG A 159 -18.08 5.49 -8.96
CA ARG A 159 -17.22 6.13 -7.94
C ARG A 159 -16.98 7.61 -8.15
N PHE A 160 -17.52 8.22 -9.21
CA PHE A 160 -17.49 9.67 -9.44
C PHE A 160 -16.09 10.30 -9.24
N SER A 161 -15.04 9.70 -9.83
CA SER A 161 -13.64 10.13 -9.60
C SER A 161 -13.23 10.15 -8.12
N ASN A 162 -13.77 9.22 -7.33
CA ASN A 162 -13.65 9.13 -5.87
C ASN A 162 -14.20 10.35 -5.10
N ASN A 163 -15.17 11.09 -5.67
CA ASN A 163 -15.90 12.14 -4.93
C ASN A 163 -16.87 11.50 -3.92
N GLN A 164 -16.51 11.55 -2.64
CA GLN A 164 -17.28 10.93 -1.56
C GLN A 164 -18.71 11.48 -1.46
N HIS A 165 -18.92 12.77 -1.71
CA HIS A 165 -20.25 13.38 -1.59
C HIS A 165 -21.23 12.84 -2.64
N ASP A 166 -20.75 12.62 -3.87
CA ASP A 166 -21.59 12.09 -4.94
C ASP A 166 -21.80 10.58 -4.80
N ILE A 167 -20.81 9.86 -4.26
CA ILE A 167 -20.98 8.46 -3.86
C ILE A 167 -22.07 8.32 -2.78
N ILE A 168 -22.10 9.22 -1.78
CA ILE A 168 -23.13 9.19 -0.74
C ILE A 168 -24.51 9.56 -1.31
N ASP A 169 -24.60 10.58 -2.17
CA ASP A 169 -25.84 10.94 -2.85
C ASP A 169 -26.43 9.76 -3.64
N ASP A 170 -25.57 9.03 -4.35
CA ASP A 170 -25.91 7.83 -5.10
C ASP A 170 -26.37 6.65 -4.21
N ARG A 171 -25.85 6.54 -2.97
CA ARG A 171 -26.37 5.60 -1.96
C ARG A 171 -27.72 6.00 -1.42
N ILE A 172 -27.92 7.29 -1.11
CA ILE A 172 -29.23 7.79 -0.70
C ILE A 172 -30.24 7.46 -1.80
N ASP A 173 -29.87 7.70 -3.06
CA ASP A 173 -30.72 7.43 -4.21
C ASP A 173 -31.10 5.96 -4.36
N VAL A 174 -30.15 5.03 -4.26
CA VAL A 174 -30.44 3.60 -4.40
C VAL A 174 -31.33 3.08 -3.29
N VAL A 175 -31.16 3.58 -2.06
CA VAL A 175 -32.02 3.19 -0.94
C VAL A 175 -33.42 3.77 -1.12
N THR A 176 -33.55 5.07 -1.39
CA THR A 176 -34.87 5.71 -1.42
C THR A 176 -35.63 5.40 -2.70
N ARG A 177 -34.98 5.54 -3.86
CA ARG A 177 -35.65 5.27 -5.14
C ARG A 177 -35.77 3.78 -5.39
N GLY A 178 -34.73 3.01 -5.08
CA GLY A 178 -34.70 1.57 -5.34
C GLY A 178 -35.61 0.76 -4.41
N LEU A 179 -35.71 1.10 -3.13
CA LEU A 179 -36.52 0.35 -2.16
C LEU A 179 -37.88 1.00 -1.86
N MET A 180 -37.95 2.34 -1.80
CA MET A 180 -39.17 3.05 -1.40
C MET A 180 -39.95 3.63 -2.59
N GLY A 181 -39.36 3.65 -3.78
CA GLY A 181 -39.93 4.33 -4.95
C GLY A 181 -39.97 5.86 -4.83
N LEU A 182 -39.16 6.44 -3.92
CA LEU A 182 -39.15 7.89 -3.63
C LEU A 182 -37.86 8.57 -4.13
N THR A 183 -38.02 9.69 -4.82
CA THR A 183 -36.91 10.48 -5.37
C THR A 183 -36.37 11.49 -4.35
N VAL A 184 -35.68 11.03 -3.31
CA VAL A 184 -35.19 11.90 -2.23
C VAL A 184 -34.04 12.82 -2.65
N THR A 185 -33.31 12.53 -3.72
CA THR A 185 -32.11 13.29 -4.13
C THR A 185 -32.39 14.76 -4.46
N CYS A 186 -33.61 15.15 -4.87
CA CYS A 186 -33.95 16.56 -5.05
C CYS A 186 -33.85 17.36 -3.73
N ALA A 187 -34.05 16.69 -2.59
CA ALA A 187 -33.96 17.29 -1.27
C ALA A 187 -32.54 17.79 -0.91
N ARG A 188 -31.52 17.38 -1.68
CA ARG A 188 -30.11 17.79 -1.51
C ARG A 188 -29.93 19.30 -1.49
N CYS A 189 -30.66 20.03 -2.32
CA CYS A 189 -30.48 21.48 -2.50
C CYS A 189 -31.65 22.32 -1.96
N HIS A 190 -32.84 21.74 -1.86
CA HIS A 190 -34.06 22.40 -1.40
C HIS A 190 -35.06 21.34 -0.92
N ASP A 191 -36.02 21.66 -0.06
CA ASP A 191 -37.05 20.70 0.34
C ASP A 191 -37.77 20.09 -0.88
N HIS A 192 -38.08 18.79 -0.82
CA HIS A 192 -38.64 18.05 -1.95
C HIS A 192 -39.94 18.70 -2.45
N LYS A 193 -40.09 18.80 -3.77
CA LYS A 193 -41.15 19.62 -4.41
C LYS A 193 -42.56 19.13 -4.08
N TYR A 194 -42.75 17.81 -3.96
CA TYR A 194 -44.08 17.18 -3.85
C TYR A 194 -44.24 16.30 -2.62
N ASP A 195 -43.13 15.86 -2.03
CA ASP A 195 -43.13 14.88 -0.92
C ASP A 195 -42.65 15.60 0.34
N PRO A 196 -43.11 15.20 1.53
CA PRO A 196 -42.74 15.82 2.79
C PRO A 196 -41.33 15.38 3.24
N VAL A 197 -40.33 15.63 2.40
CA VAL A 197 -38.92 15.33 2.66
C VAL A 197 -38.17 16.65 2.63
N SER A 198 -37.70 17.09 3.80
CA SER A 198 -36.93 18.33 3.91
C SER A 198 -35.47 18.10 3.51
N THR A 199 -34.76 19.20 3.22
CA THR A 199 -33.31 19.17 3.09
C THR A 199 -32.64 18.66 4.38
N ALA A 200 -33.22 18.94 5.56
CA ALA A 200 -32.71 18.39 6.81
C ALA A 200 -32.80 16.86 6.86
N ASP A 201 -33.89 16.27 6.38
CA ASP A 201 -34.04 14.81 6.31
C ASP A 201 -33.02 14.17 5.35
N TYR A 202 -32.77 14.81 4.19
CA TYR A 202 -31.72 14.38 3.27
C TYR A 202 -30.35 14.37 3.95
N TYR A 203 -29.99 15.45 4.65
CA TYR A 203 -28.69 15.53 5.30
C TYR A 203 -28.59 14.64 6.57
N ALA A 204 -29.72 14.25 7.18
CA ALA A 204 -29.73 13.21 8.20
C ALA A 204 -29.35 11.84 7.61
N LEU A 205 -29.90 11.47 6.45
CA LEU A 205 -29.49 10.26 5.71
C LEU A 205 -28.03 10.34 5.25
N TYR A 206 -27.61 11.52 4.75
CA TYR A 206 -26.21 11.75 4.39
C TYR A 206 -25.28 11.43 5.57
N GLY A 207 -25.58 11.92 6.77
CA GLY A 207 -24.77 11.65 7.97
C GLY A 207 -24.64 10.16 8.31
N ILE A 208 -25.69 9.36 8.06
CA ILE A 208 -25.64 7.90 8.24
C ILE A 208 -24.63 7.26 7.28
N PHE A 209 -24.72 7.60 5.98
CA PHE A 209 -23.82 7.02 4.97
C PHE A 209 -22.38 7.55 5.05
N ASP A 210 -22.19 8.80 5.49
CA ASP A 210 -20.87 9.39 5.74
C ASP A 210 -20.16 8.73 6.93
N SER A 211 -20.95 8.19 7.87
CA SER A 211 -20.44 7.43 9.02
C SER A 211 -20.08 5.98 8.69
N SER A 212 -20.34 5.53 7.46
CA SER A 212 -19.99 4.18 6.99
C SER A 212 -18.52 4.09 6.57
N ARG A 213 -17.89 2.92 6.77
CA ARG A 213 -16.48 2.70 6.45
C ARG A 213 -16.31 1.74 5.28
N PHE A 214 -15.35 2.03 4.42
CA PHE A 214 -14.93 1.13 3.34
C PHE A 214 -13.67 0.39 3.74
N SER A 215 -13.71 -0.93 3.61
CA SER A 215 -12.52 -1.76 3.75
C SER A 215 -11.42 -1.28 2.79
N PHE A 216 -10.25 -1.01 3.37
CA PHE A 216 -9.06 -0.65 2.62
C PHE A 216 -8.04 -1.77 2.75
N PRO A 217 -7.66 -2.46 1.67
CA PRO A 217 -6.77 -3.62 1.73
C PRO A 217 -5.29 -3.25 1.93
N GLY A 218 -4.95 -1.97 2.07
CA GLY A 218 -3.58 -1.51 2.20
C GLY A 218 -2.84 -1.39 0.87
N CYS A 219 -1.89 -0.45 0.79
CA CYS A 219 -0.79 -0.50 -0.18
C CYS A 219 0.39 0.33 0.33
N GLU A 220 1.60 -0.05 -0.05
CA GLU A 220 2.85 0.58 0.42
C GLU A 220 2.82 2.12 0.44
N PRO A 221 2.34 2.84 -0.60
CA PRO A 221 2.27 4.30 -0.56
C PRO A 221 1.04 4.89 0.16
N LYS A 222 -0.05 4.14 0.37
CA LYS A 222 -1.31 4.65 0.96
C LYS A 222 -1.61 4.10 2.36
N GLY A 223 -0.69 3.33 2.94
CA GLY A 223 -0.72 2.85 4.31
C GLY A 223 -1.23 1.41 4.47
N GLN A 224 -1.30 0.99 5.73
CA GLN A 224 -1.69 -0.37 6.12
C GLN A 224 -3.18 -0.64 5.85
N PRO A 225 -3.58 -1.92 5.74
CA PRO A 225 -4.98 -2.30 5.65
C PRO A 225 -5.78 -1.78 6.86
N ARG A 226 -7.04 -1.40 6.65
CA ARG A 226 -7.96 -0.91 7.70
C ARG A 226 -9.41 -1.20 7.34
N ASP A 227 -10.28 -1.15 8.35
CA ASP A 227 -11.73 -1.32 8.22
C ASP A 227 -12.13 -2.62 7.50
N LEU A 228 -11.33 -3.68 7.65
CA LEU A 228 -11.61 -5.02 7.12
C LEU A 228 -12.67 -5.71 7.99
N VAL A 229 -13.63 -6.37 7.36
CA VAL A 229 -14.63 -7.20 8.05
C VAL A 229 -14.10 -8.63 8.15
N PRO A 230 -13.97 -9.21 9.36
CA PRO A 230 -13.52 -10.59 9.50
C PRO A 230 -14.58 -11.55 8.94
N ILE A 231 -14.12 -12.48 8.10
CA ILE A 231 -14.97 -13.58 7.55
C ILE A 231 -14.99 -14.82 8.46
N ILE A 232 -14.27 -14.77 9.58
CA ILE A 232 -14.20 -15.81 10.60
C ILE A 232 -15.12 -15.46 11.77
N ALA A 233 -15.32 -16.41 12.69
CA ALA A 233 -16.10 -16.16 13.90
C ALA A 233 -15.52 -14.98 14.70
N ALA A 234 -16.40 -14.13 15.26
CA ALA A 234 -15.99 -12.94 16.02
C ALA A 234 -15.01 -13.28 17.17
N SER A 235 -15.24 -14.39 17.88
CA SER A 235 -14.36 -14.84 18.95
C SER A 235 -12.95 -15.23 18.48
N GLU A 236 -12.84 -15.80 17.27
CA GLU A 236 -11.55 -16.13 16.64
C GLU A 236 -10.83 -14.85 16.20
N ALA A 237 -11.55 -13.92 15.55
CA ALA A 237 -11.02 -12.63 15.14
C ALA A 237 -10.48 -11.83 16.35
N GLU A 238 -11.25 -11.75 17.44
CA GLU A 238 -10.81 -11.11 18.69
C GLU A 238 -9.56 -11.75 19.28
N SER A 239 -9.44 -13.09 19.19
CA SER A 239 -8.25 -13.80 19.67
C SER A 239 -7.01 -13.45 18.86
N LEU A 240 -7.12 -13.42 17.53
CA LEU A 240 -6.03 -13.06 16.63
C LEU A 240 -5.62 -11.59 16.79
N GLU A 241 -6.59 -10.68 16.93
CA GLU A 241 -6.34 -9.26 17.15
C GLU A 241 -5.58 -9.03 18.46
N ARG A 242 -5.95 -9.74 19.54
CA ARG A 242 -5.22 -9.66 20.82
C ARG A 242 -3.76 -10.13 20.71
N ASP A 243 -3.48 -11.20 19.94
CA ASP A 243 -2.11 -11.64 19.68
C ASP A 243 -1.33 -10.60 18.86
N TYR A 244 -1.95 -10.08 17.80
CA TYR A 244 -1.36 -9.05 16.95
C TYR A 244 -0.98 -7.80 17.76
N GLN A 245 -1.92 -7.26 18.53
CA GLN A 245 -1.70 -6.07 19.36
C GLN A 245 -0.60 -6.28 20.41
N ARG A 246 -0.52 -7.47 21.02
CA ARG A 246 0.57 -7.81 21.94
C ARG A 246 1.94 -7.76 21.24
N ARG A 247 2.05 -8.40 20.07
CA ARG A 247 3.30 -8.46 19.30
C ARG A 247 3.71 -7.09 18.78
N LEU A 248 2.74 -6.28 18.35
CA LEU A 248 2.96 -4.91 17.92
C LEU A 248 3.54 -4.07 19.07
N ALA A 249 2.92 -4.13 20.25
CA ALA A 249 3.40 -3.42 21.44
C ALA A 249 4.82 -3.86 21.86
N GLU A 250 5.14 -5.16 21.79
CA GLU A 250 6.50 -5.67 22.04
C GLU A 250 7.52 -5.10 21.04
N TYR A 251 7.15 -5.04 19.75
CA TYR A 251 7.98 -4.47 18.71
C TYR A 251 8.22 -2.96 18.93
N GLU A 252 7.16 -2.21 19.19
CA GLU A 252 7.23 -0.77 19.45
C GLU A 252 8.13 -0.46 20.65
N GLN A 253 7.99 -1.21 21.75
CA GLN A 253 8.88 -1.08 22.90
C GLN A 253 10.34 -1.38 22.55
N ARG A 254 10.61 -2.42 21.75
CA ARG A 254 11.96 -2.76 21.31
C ARG A 254 12.55 -1.65 20.43
N ALA A 255 11.76 -1.10 19.50
CA ALA A 255 12.16 -0.01 18.64
C ALA A 255 12.49 1.25 19.45
N GLN A 256 11.65 1.59 20.43
CA GLN A 256 11.89 2.72 21.33
C GLN A 256 13.17 2.56 22.15
N ARG A 257 13.38 1.39 22.78
CA ARG A 257 14.62 1.11 23.52
C ARG A 257 15.87 1.19 22.65
N ALA A 258 15.78 0.69 21.40
CA ALA A 258 16.87 0.79 20.45
C ALA A 258 17.19 2.26 20.11
N ALA A 259 16.16 3.09 19.89
CA ALA A 259 16.33 4.53 19.65
C ALA A 259 16.97 5.25 20.85
N GLU A 260 16.51 4.98 22.07
CA GLU A 260 17.09 5.54 23.30
C GLU A 260 18.55 5.12 23.50
N THR A 261 18.86 3.84 23.24
CA THR A 261 20.22 3.32 23.32
C THR A 261 21.12 4.02 22.31
N THR A 262 20.67 4.14 21.06
CA THR A 262 21.39 4.87 20.01
C THR A 262 21.64 6.32 20.40
N GLN A 263 20.65 7.01 20.95
CA GLN A 263 20.80 8.40 21.42
C GLN A 263 21.83 8.51 22.54
N ARG A 264 21.80 7.61 23.53
CA ARG A 264 22.78 7.58 24.62
C ARG A 264 24.19 7.31 24.10
N LEU A 265 24.35 6.37 23.17
CA LEU A 265 25.64 6.08 22.55
C LEU A 265 26.18 7.29 21.77
N ARG A 266 25.31 8.05 21.08
CA ARG A 266 25.71 9.31 20.42
C ARG A 266 26.20 10.36 21.41
N GLN A 267 25.54 10.51 22.56
CA GLN A 267 25.98 11.44 23.61
C GLN A 267 27.35 11.05 24.18
N LEU A 268 27.52 9.78 24.55
CA LEU A 268 28.80 9.27 25.04
C LEU A 268 29.91 9.40 23.99
N ALA A 269 29.60 9.14 22.72
CA ALA A 269 30.54 9.35 21.63
C ALA A 269 30.92 10.83 21.51
N ALA A 270 29.95 11.76 21.57
CA ALA A 270 30.22 13.19 21.48
C ALA A 270 31.17 13.70 22.58
N ASP A 271 31.02 13.21 23.82
CA ASP A 271 31.90 13.60 24.94
C ASP A 271 33.35 13.11 24.77
N ALA A 272 33.54 11.99 24.06
CA ALA A 272 34.85 11.40 23.77
C ALA A 272 35.42 11.80 22.40
N THR A 273 34.67 12.57 21.60
CA THR A 273 35.06 12.94 20.24
C THR A 273 35.62 14.36 20.21
N HIS A 274 36.85 14.50 19.75
CA HIS A 274 37.51 15.78 19.55
C HIS A 274 37.82 15.98 18.07
N THR A 275 37.18 16.97 17.46
CA THR A 275 37.46 17.31 16.06
C THR A 275 38.83 17.95 15.93
N LEU A 276 39.71 17.29 15.17
CA LEU A 276 41.08 17.73 14.92
C LEU A 276 41.16 18.62 13.67
N ALA A 277 40.35 18.36 12.66
CA ALA A 277 40.26 19.17 11.44
C ALA A 277 38.85 19.14 10.86
N LYS A 278 38.38 20.23 10.26
CA LYS A 278 37.10 20.26 9.53
C LYS A 278 37.10 21.36 8.48
N SER A 279 36.53 21.08 7.30
CA SER A 279 36.36 22.09 6.26
C SER A 279 35.29 21.68 5.26
N PRO A 280 34.55 22.64 4.67
CA PRO A 280 33.94 22.40 3.37
C PRO A 280 35.02 22.16 2.31
N VAL A 281 34.70 21.35 1.32
CA VAL A 281 35.49 21.10 0.11
C VAL A 281 34.61 21.49 -1.06
N GLY A 282 34.92 22.63 -1.66
CA GLY A 282 34.19 23.10 -2.84
C GLY A 282 34.35 22.13 -4.00
N GLU A 283 33.46 22.24 -4.97
CA GLU A 283 33.45 21.40 -6.17
C GLU A 283 34.81 21.38 -6.89
N GLY A 284 35.31 20.18 -7.16
CA GLY A 284 36.62 19.93 -7.78
C GLY A 284 37.82 20.44 -6.98
N GLN A 285 37.63 20.93 -5.76
CA GLN A 285 38.70 21.47 -4.91
C GLN A 285 39.33 20.36 -4.05
N SER A 286 40.51 20.69 -3.53
CA SER A 286 41.24 19.85 -2.57
C SER A 286 41.57 20.68 -1.34
N VAL A 287 41.37 20.10 -0.16
CA VAL A 287 41.71 20.72 1.12
C VAL A 287 42.59 19.75 1.89
N SER A 288 43.75 20.23 2.34
CA SER A 288 44.63 19.42 3.20
C SER A 288 44.13 19.44 4.64
N LEU A 289 44.31 18.33 5.36
CA LEU A 289 43.86 18.19 6.74
C LEU A 289 44.56 19.22 7.65
N GLU A 290 45.83 19.49 7.37
CA GLU A 290 46.66 20.44 8.11
C GLU A 290 46.17 21.89 7.95
N ALA A 291 45.65 22.25 6.78
CA ALA A 291 45.09 23.58 6.55
C ALA A 291 43.70 23.77 7.21
N ALA A 292 43.00 22.66 7.44
CA ALA A 292 41.69 22.62 8.08
C ALA A 292 41.75 22.31 9.58
N ALA A 293 42.95 22.16 10.14
CA ALA A 293 43.17 21.71 11.51
C ALA A 293 42.89 22.82 12.54
N ASP A 294 42.28 22.43 13.66
CA ASP A 294 42.16 23.27 14.86
C ASP A 294 43.23 22.86 15.88
N GLY A 295 44.50 23.07 15.52
CA GLY A 295 45.67 22.62 16.30
C GLY A 295 46.76 21.99 15.44
N ALA A 296 47.76 21.37 16.09
CA ALA A 296 48.85 20.69 15.39
C ALA A 296 48.53 19.21 15.13
N LEU A 297 48.44 18.82 13.86
CA LEU A 297 48.38 17.41 13.45
C LEU A 297 49.76 16.74 13.41
N ASP A 298 50.83 17.50 13.69
CA ASP A 298 52.21 17.02 13.70
C ASP A 298 52.54 16.12 14.89
N ARG A 299 51.73 16.16 15.96
CA ARG A 299 51.89 15.31 17.14
C ARG A 299 50.55 15.19 17.88
N ILE A 300 49.94 14.02 17.76
CA ILE A 300 48.70 13.64 18.44
C ILE A 300 49.02 12.45 19.33
N ALA A 301 48.86 12.60 20.64
CA ALA A 301 49.03 11.53 21.60
C ALA A 301 47.79 10.62 21.57
N LEU A 302 47.98 9.35 21.23
CA LEU A 302 46.90 8.36 21.13
C LEU A 302 47.20 7.15 22.01
N ARG A 303 46.14 6.57 22.58
CA ARG A 303 46.20 5.27 23.25
C ARG A 303 45.73 4.16 22.33
N LYS A 304 46.21 2.94 22.58
CA LYS A 304 45.73 1.74 21.89
C LYS A 304 44.22 1.62 21.99
N GLY A 305 43.56 1.46 20.84
CA GLY A 305 42.11 1.35 20.74
C GLY A 305 41.38 2.67 20.50
N GLU A 306 42.06 3.81 20.68
CA GLU A 306 41.51 5.12 20.27
C GLU A 306 41.45 5.20 18.75
N THR A 307 40.52 6.02 18.24
CA THR A 307 40.20 6.03 16.81
C THR A 307 40.44 7.40 16.21
N LEU A 308 41.07 7.44 15.05
CA LEU A 308 41.04 8.60 14.16
C LEU A 308 40.03 8.33 13.05
N GLN A 309 38.97 9.13 12.96
CA GLN A 309 37.89 8.94 12.01
C GLN A 309 37.82 10.12 11.06
N LEU A 310 37.99 9.88 9.75
CA LEU A 310 37.73 10.87 8.72
C LEU A 310 36.35 10.62 8.13
N THR A 311 35.44 11.56 8.33
CA THR A 311 34.04 11.51 7.88
C THR A 311 33.81 12.50 6.76
N VAL A 312 33.11 12.07 5.71
CA VAL A 312 32.64 12.90 4.60
C VAL A 312 31.13 13.00 4.66
N GLN A 313 30.63 14.23 4.58
CA GLN A 313 29.22 14.59 4.68
C GLN A 313 28.76 15.25 3.38
N PRO A 314 27.52 14.99 2.93
CA PRO A 314 26.98 15.65 1.76
C PRO A 314 26.66 17.12 2.08
N ASN A 315 26.84 18.00 1.11
CA ASN A 315 26.23 19.34 1.16
C ASN A 315 24.76 19.27 0.68
N ALA A 316 24.13 20.41 0.38
CA ALA A 316 22.69 20.49 0.09
C ALA A 316 22.30 19.96 -1.31
N ASN A 317 23.23 19.93 -2.27
CA ASN A 317 23.02 19.38 -3.61
C ASN A 317 23.66 17.99 -3.69
N HIS A 318 22.89 16.99 -3.27
CA HIS A 318 23.28 15.58 -3.08
C HIS A 318 23.58 14.79 -4.35
N GLY A 319 24.20 15.41 -5.36
CA GLY A 319 24.72 14.69 -6.50
C GLY A 319 25.82 13.72 -6.09
N ALA A 320 26.37 13.00 -7.05
CA ALA A 320 27.27 11.88 -6.82
C ALA A 320 28.66 12.30 -6.29
N ASP A 321 28.78 12.89 -5.10
CA ASP A 321 29.99 13.50 -4.51
C ASP A 321 31.09 12.50 -4.15
N THR A 322 31.70 11.91 -5.17
CA THR A 322 32.79 10.96 -5.02
C THR A 322 34.02 11.70 -4.53
N THR A 323 34.37 11.47 -3.28
CA THR A 323 35.42 12.21 -2.58
C THR A 323 36.65 11.34 -2.45
N ARG A 324 37.77 11.77 -3.06
CA ARG A 324 39.05 11.07 -2.91
C ARG A 324 39.65 11.39 -1.55
N ILE A 325 40.11 10.34 -0.88
CA ILE A 325 40.79 10.45 0.41
C ILE A 325 42.23 10.04 0.27
N GLU A 326 43.12 10.92 0.70
CA GLU A 326 44.53 10.63 0.92
C GLU A 326 44.80 10.86 2.41
N LEU A 327 45.12 9.80 3.14
CA LEU A 327 45.33 9.87 4.59
C LEU A 327 46.52 9.00 4.96
N GLU A 328 47.48 9.62 5.64
CA GLU A 328 48.66 9.00 6.20
C GLU A 328 48.74 9.27 7.71
N ILE A 329 49.03 8.23 8.47
CA ILE A 329 49.24 8.26 9.90
C ILE A 329 50.62 7.65 10.17
N ALA A 330 51.52 8.39 10.79
CA ALA A 330 52.89 7.94 11.08
C ALA A 330 53.15 7.97 12.58
N SER A 331 53.76 6.90 13.12
CA SER A 331 54.24 6.91 14.51
C SER A 331 55.50 7.77 14.62
N LEU A 332 55.53 8.64 15.62
CA LEU A 332 56.72 9.43 15.96
C LEU A 332 57.70 8.66 16.86
N ASP A 333 57.18 7.67 17.58
CA ASP A 333 57.97 6.82 18.48
C ASP A 333 58.63 5.65 17.73
N GLU A 334 57.98 5.15 16.68
CA GLU A 334 58.50 4.10 15.80
C GLU A 334 58.61 4.60 14.36
N THR A 335 59.77 5.11 13.96
CA THR A 335 60.00 5.78 12.66
C THR A 335 59.69 4.92 11.42
N ASP A 336 59.64 3.59 11.55
CA ASP A 336 59.32 2.67 10.46
C ASP A 336 57.81 2.33 10.37
N ARG A 337 56.99 2.78 11.33
CA ARG A 337 55.54 2.52 11.33
C ARG A 337 54.74 3.69 10.77
N ARG A 338 54.14 3.42 9.62
CA ARG A 338 53.16 4.28 8.95
C ARG A 338 51.99 3.45 8.46
N TRP A 339 50.83 4.11 8.36
CA TRP A 339 49.61 3.59 7.78
C TRP A 339 49.11 4.57 6.75
N ASN A 340 48.84 4.09 5.54
CA ASN A 340 48.28 4.91 4.48
C ASN A 340 47.00 4.26 3.97
N VAL A 341 45.96 5.06 3.70
CA VAL A 341 44.71 4.58 3.13
C VAL A 341 44.91 3.82 1.80
N ALA A 342 45.97 4.14 1.04
CA ALA A 342 46.36 3.42 -0.17
C ALA A 342 46.71 1.94 0.10
N GLU A 343 47.14 1.58 1.31
CA GLU A 343 47.42 0.19 1.69
C GLU A 343 46.14 -0.64 1.83
N LEU A 344 44.96 0.01 1.89
CA LEU A 344 43.66 -0.67 1.86
C LEU A 344 43.34 -1.22 0.48
N ILE A 345 43.76 -0.54 -0.59
CA ILE A 345 43.40 -0.86 -1.98
C ILE A 345 43.70 -2.31 -2.36
N PRO A 346 44.92 -2.86 -2.17
CA PRO A 346 45.20 -4.25 -2.51
C PRO A 346 44.45 -5.26 -1.63
N ARG A 347 44.01 -4.87 -0.42
CA ARG A 347 43.34 -5.73 0.57
C ARG A 347 41.83 -5.54 0.64
N PHE A 348 41.30 -4.60 -0.14
CA PHE A 348 39.95 -4.06 0.02
C PHE A 348 38.86 -5.12 -0.13
N THR A 349 39.14 -6.16 -0.93
CA THR A 349 38.21 -7.25 -1.23
C THR A 349 38.51 -8.55 -0.48
N GLU A 350 39.64 -8.65 0.24
CA GLU A 350 40.12 -9.89 0.87
C GLU A 350 39.23 -10.36 2.04
N LYS A 351 38.76 -9.43 2.87
CA LYS A 351 37.95 -9.73 4.07
C LYS A 351 36.64 -8.92 4.10
N GLY A 352 36.18 -8.53 5.29
CA GLY A 352 35.05 -7.63 5.51
C GLY A 352 35.47 -6.15 5.49
N PRO A 353 34.56 -5.23 5.81
CA PRO A 353 34.82 -3.78 5.87
C PRO A 353 35.73 -3.34 7.03
N ALA A 354 36.36 -4.29 7.74
CA ALA A 354 37.38 -4.07 8.75
C ALA A 354 38.69 -4.72 8.29
N ILE A 355 39.71 -3.90 8.02
CA ILE A 355 40.97 -4.30 7.36
C ILE A 355 42.14 -4.02 8.30
N SER A 356 42.82 -5.06 8.75
CA SER A 356 43.97 -4.93 9.65
C SER A 356 45.29 -4.80 8.89
N ILE A 357 46.07 -3.77 9.19
CA ILE A 357 47.37 -3.46 8.57
C ILE A 357 48.35 -3.02 9.66
N ASN A 358 49.52 -3.67 9.74
CA ASN A 358 50.58 -3.37 10.70
C ASN A 358 50.07 -3.20 12.15
N GLY A 359 49.12 -4.05 12.56
CA GLY A 359 48.50 -4.05 13.90
C GLY A 359 47.31 -3.08 14.07
N ALA A 360 47.16 -2.07 13.22
CA ALA A 360 46.01 -1.18 13.24
C ALA A 360 44.82 -1.80 12.48
N THR A 361 43.60 -1.34 12.78
CA THR A 361 42.40 -1.77 12.05
C THR A 361 41.72 -0.58 11.41
N TRP A 362 41.48 -0.65 10.11
CA TRP A 362 40.72 0.32 9.34
C TRP A 362 39.28 -0.15 9.17
N CYS A 363 38.30 0.69 9.48
CA CYS A 363 36.87 0.38 9.40
C CYS A 363 36.18 1.30 8.39
N LEU A 364 35.31 0.73 7.55
CA LEU A 364 34.50 1.46 6.57
C LEU A 364 33.06 1.55 7.07
N LEU A 365 32.57 2.76 7.33
CA LEU A 365 31.38 2.99 8.16
C LEU A 365 30.39 3.96 7.51
N ASP A 366 29.10 3.69 7.68
CA ASP A 366 28.07 4.74 7.74
C ASP A 366 27.98 5.20 9.19
N VAL A 367 28.05 6.52 9.42
CA VAL A 367 28.05 7.11 10.76
C VAL A 367 26.86 8.02 11.04
N ALA A 368 25.96 8.21 10.07
CA ALA A 368 24.85 9.16 10.16
C ALA A 368 23.92 8.90 11.34
N ASN A 369 23.73 7.62 11.67
CA ASN A 369 22.88 7.20 12.77
C ASN A 369 23.61 6.48 13.92
N GLY A 370 24.94 6.60 13.96
CA GLY A 370 25.84 5.78 14.76
C GLY A 370 26.66 4.83 13.88
N PRO A 371 27.86 4.39 14.32
CA PRO A 371 28.79 3.66 13.48
C PRO A 371 28.23 2.29 13.09
N THR A 372 27.99 2.11 11.79
CA THR A 372 27.52 0.87 11.18
C THR A 372 28.47 0.49 10.06
N PHE A 373 28.92 -0.77 10.00
CA PHE A 373 29.77 -1.22 8.91
C PHE A 373 29.06 -1.18 7.56
N LEU A 374 29.77 -0.72 6.51
CA LEU A 374 29.34 -0.89 5.12
C LEU A 374 29.48 -2.38 4.74
N TYR A 375 28.38 -3.14 4.79
CA TYR A 375 28.44 -4.61 4.75
C TYR A 375 28.21 -5.24 3.37
N GLU A 376 27.76 -4.47 2.36
CA GLU A 376 27.53 -4.98 1.01
C GLU A 376 28.79 -4.83 0.16
N LYS A 377 29.40 -5.96 -0.21
CA LYS A 377 30.55 -5.97 -1.14
C LYS A 377 30.06 -5.89 -2.58
N LYS A 378 30.43 -4.82 -3.30
CA LYS A 378 30.18 -4.66 -4.74
C LYS A 378 31.49 -4.81 -5.51
N LEU A 379 31.53 -5.72 -6.47
CA LEU A 379 32.67 -5.95 -7.35
C LEU A 379 32.28 -5.59 -8.78
N ASN A 380 33.27 -5.27 -9.63
CA ASN A 380 33.04 -5.01 -11.05
C ASN A 380 32.04 -3.86 -11.31
N ILE A 381 32.20 -2.76 -10.58
CA ILE A 381 31.31 -1.61 -10.64
C ILE A 381 31.32 -1.03 -12.06
N GLU A 382 30.13 -0.81 -12.64
CA GLU A 382 29.98 -0.34 -14.03
C GLU A 382 30.75 -1.20 -15.06
N GLY A 383 30.89 -2.50 -14.79
CA GLY A 383 31.63 -3.42 -15.66
C GLY A 383 33.15 -3.25 -15.64
N GLN A 384 33.70 -2.50 -14.66
CA GLN A 384 35.13 -2.31 -14.47
C GLN A 384 35.67 -3.22 -13.36
N PRO A 385 36.44 -4.29 -13.68
CA PRO A 385 36.89 -5.27 -12.69
C PRO A 385 37.83 -4.69 -11.63
N SER A 386 38.49 -3.57 -11.94
CA SER A 386 39.38 -2.86 -11.03
C SER A 386 38.67 -1.98 -10.00
N LEU A 387 37.35 -1.78 -10.14
CA LEU A 387 36.54 -1.02 -9.21
C LEU A 387 35.79 -1.95 -8.25
N SER A 388 35.89 -1.66 -6.97
CA SER A 388 35.21 -2.40 -5.91
C SER A 388 34.74 -1.45 -4.81
N ALA A 389 33.64 -1.79 -4.15
CA ALA A 389 33.05 -0.98 -3.09
C ALA A 389 32.52 -1.80 -1.92
N TRP A 390 32.45 -1.16 -0.76
CA TRP A 390 31.61 -1.56 0.37
C TRP A 390 30.50 -0.53 0.53
N ALA A 391 29.24 -0.97 0.67
CA ALA A 391 28.08 -0.09 0.69
C ALA A 391 26.95 -0.59 1.60
N ILE A 392 25.91 0.24 1.73
CA ILE A 392 24.56 -0.16 2.18
C ILE A 392 23.58 0.39 1.13
N GLY A 393 23.11 -0.44 0.20
CA GLY A 393 22.43 0.05 -1.00
C GLY A 393 23.41 0.68 -1.98
N ASP A 394 23.02 1.75 -2.67
CA ASP A 394 23.90 2.46 -3.62
C ASP A 394 24.82 3.47 -2.95
N THR A 395 24.29 4.23 -2.01
CA THR A 395 25.03 5.10 -1.11
C THR A 395 24.42 4.96 0.29
N PRO A 396 25.20 5.06 1.37
CA PRO A 396 26.63 5.37 1.46
C PRO A 396 27.57 4.28 0.92
N SER A 397 28.76 4.66 0.43
CA SER A 397 29.79 3.68 0.02
C SER A 397 31.24 4.16 0.19
N SER A 398 32.16 3.19 0.30
CA SER A 398 33.60 3.38 0.10
C SER A 398 34.03 2.61 -1.14
N VAL A 399 34.79 3.24 -2.03
CA VAL A 399 35.14 2.73 -3.37
C VAL A 399 36.64 2.76 -3.56
N VAL A 400 37.22 1.75 -4.21
CA VAL A 400 38.62 1.75 -4.63
C VAL A 400 38.76 1.58 -6.13
N ASN A 401 39.71 2.30 -6.72
CA ASN A 401 40.26 1.98 -8.03
C ASN A 401 41.63 1.30 -7.86
N SER A 402 41.67 -0.01 -8.11
CA SER A 402 42.90 -0.81 -8.05
C SER A 402 43.69 -0.86 -9.37
N ALA A 403 43.21 -0.20 -10.43
CA ALA A 403 43.92 -0.17 -11.70
C ALA A 403 45.14 0.74 -11.63
N LYS A 404 46.17 0.39 -12.41
CA LYS A 404 47.37 1.24 -12.64
C LYS A 404 47.14 2.39 -13.61
N GLN A 405 45.92 2.52 -14.13
CA GLN A 405 45.50 3.56 -15.07
C GLN A 405 44.18 4.19 -14.59
N PRO A 406 43.90 5.46 -14.95
CA PRO A 406 42.61 6.08 -14.65
C PRO A 406 41.44 5.26 -15.21
N VAL A 407 40.32 5.23 -14.49
CA VAL A 407 39.09 4.55 -14.90
C VAL A 407 37.97 5.58 -15.00
N SER A 408 37.32 5.68 -16.16
CA SER A 408 36.20 6.59 -16.40
C SER A 408 34.88 5.84 -16.20
N VAL A 409 34.10 6.29 -15.22
CA VAL A 409 32.73 5.83 -14.94
C VAL A 409 31.81 7.05 -14.90
N TRP A 410 31.17 7.35 -13.76
CA TRP A 410 30.47 8.61 -13.51
C TRP A 410 31.41 9.82 -13.38
N THR A 411 32.67 9.59 -13.02
CA THR A 411 33.78 10.56 -13.06
C THR A 411 35.07 9.84 -13.49
N THR A 412 36.16 10.58 -13.68
CA THR A 412 37.48 9.99 -13.94
C THR A 412 38.17 9.71 -12.61
N LEU A 413 38.26 8.43 -12.22
CA LEU A 413 38.91 7.99 -11.00
C LEU A 413 40.42 7.76 -11.25
N PRO A 414 41.33 8.48 -10.56
CA PRO A 414 42.77 8.23 -10.66
C PRO A 414 43.16 6.78 -10.40
N PRO A 415 44.30 6.29 -10.92
CA PRO A 415 44.81 4.96 -10.59
C PRO A 415 45.10 4.84 -9.08
N GLU A 416 45.02 3.62 -8.57
CA GLU A 416 45.43 3.25 -7.20
C GLU A 416 44.93 4.26 -6.15
N SER A 417 43.63 4.51 -6.15
CA SER A 417 42.99 5.52 -5.31
C SER A 417 41.80 4.99 -4.52
N PHE A 418 41.53 5.64 -3.38
CA PHE A 418 40.44 5.34 -2.45
C PHE A 418 39.48 6.53 -2.37
N PHE A 419 38.19 6.22 -2.38
CA PHE A 419 37.12 7.20 -2.36
C PHE A 419 36.05 6.84 -1.35
N ILE A 420 35.36 7.87 -0.91
CA ILE A 420 34.15 7.79 -0.12
C ILE A 420 33.02 8.50 -0.86
N HIS A 421 31.81 8.00 -0.72
CA HIS A 421 30.63 8.57 -1.35
C HIS A 421 29.46 8.62 -0.33
N PRO A 422 29.13 9.82 0.19
CA PRO A 422 28.01 9.98 1.10
C PRO A 422 26.65 9.80 0.41
N GLY A 423 25.62 9.42 1.17
CA GLY A 423 24.23 9.43 0.69
C GLY A 423 23.50 10.72 1.07
N HIS A 424 22.30 10.94 0.52
CA HIS A 424 21.48 12.17 0.67
C HIS A 424 21.28 12.68 2.12
N GLN A 425 21.46 11.84 3.14
CA GLN A 425 21.55 12.21 4.57
C GLN A 425 22.41 11.19 5.33
N ARG A 426 23.39 10.59 4.64
CA ARG A 426 24.15 9.44 5.15
C ARG A 426 25.64 9.68 5.02
N ASP A 427 26.24 10.17 6.10
CA ASP A 427 27.66 10.41 6.26
C ASP A 427 28.46 9.12 6.20
N VAL A 428 29.66 9.19 5.61
CA VAL A 428 30.52 8.02 5.45
C VAL A 428 31.89 8.29 6.00
N ALA A 429 32.41 7.32 6.72
CA ALA A 429 33.70 7.45 7.37
C ALA A 429 34.63 6.29 7.05
N VAL A 430 35.92 6.63 7.02
CA VAL A 430 37.01 5.68 7.19
C VAL A 430 37.66 5.95 8.55
N ALA A 431 37.70 4.92 9.40
CA ALA A 431 38.19 5.01 10.76
C ALA A 431 39.44 4.14 10.96
N TRP A 432 40.49 4.71 11.55
CA TRP A 432 41.72 4.02 11.91
C TRP A 432 41.78 3.82 13.42
N ILE A 433 41.88 2.56 13.85
CA ILE A 433 41.97 2.17 15.26
C ILE A 433 43.45 2.02 15.64
N CYS A 434 43.87 2.82 16.62
CA CYS A 434 45.23 2.93 17.09
C CYS A 434 45.77 1.59 17.64
N PRO A 435 46.92 1.09 17.16
CA PRO A 435 47.43 -0.23 17.54
C PRO A 435 48.24 -0.26 18.84
N ALA A 436 48.80 0.88 19.25
CA ALA A 436 49.69 1.00 20.39
C ALA A 436 49.70 2.44 20.94
N ASP A 437 49.98 2.60 22.23
CA ASP A 437 50.14 3.93 22.83
C ASP A 437 51.34 4.65 22.21
N GLY A 438 51.21 5.95 21.94
CA GLY A 438 52.31 6.76 21.44
C GLY A 438 51.88 8.09 20.81
N ASP A 439 52.86 8.81 20.29
CA ASP A 439 52.64 10.04 19.53
C ASP A 439 52.59 9.75 18.01
N TYR A 440 51.60 10.33 17.34
CA TYR A 440 51.35 10.13 15.90
C TYR A 440 51.27 11.46 15.14
N GLN A 441 51.75 11.47 13.91
CA GLN A 441 51.52 12.56 12.95
C GLN A 441 50.46 12.13 11.94
N VAL A 442 49.53 13.03 11.63
CA VAL A 442 48.48 12.81 10.62
C VAL A 442 48.65 13.82 9.49
N ARG A 443 48.67 13.31 8.26
CA ARG A 443 48.72 14.11 7.03
C ARG A 443 47.66 13.61 6.07
N GLY A 444 47.10 14.50 5.28
CA GLY A 444 46.12 14.06 4.29
C GLY A 444 45.51 15.17 3.46
N VAL A 445 44.80 14.75 2.42
CA VAL A 445 44.07 15.62 1.51
C VAL A 445 42.71 15.00 1.23
N VAL A 446 41.67 15.83 1.30
CA VAL A 446 40.32 15.50 0.89
C VAL A 446 40.02 16.27 -0.39
N THR A 447 39.67 15.55 -1.45
CA THR A 447 39.42 16.12 -2.77
C THR A 447 38.03 15.74 -3.24
N ASP A 448 37.20 16.72 -3.59
CA ASP A 448 36.00 16.44 -4.36
C ASP A 448 36.42 16.01 -5.77
N ALA A 449 36.18 14.73 -6.11
CA ALA A 449 36.62 14.13 -7.36
C ALA A 449 35.47 13.97 -8.37
N HIS A 450 34.34 14.64 -8.15
CA HIS A 450 33.20 14.63 -9.07
C HIS A 450 32.71 16.06 -9.43
N PRO A 451 33.45 16.81 -10.26
CA PRO A 451 33.01 18.13 -10.73
C PRO A 451 31.87 17.98 -11.77
N ALA A 452 30.61 18.12 -11.34
CA ALA A 452 29.40 17.94 -12.15
C ALA A 452 28.32 19.04 -11.97
N GLY A 453 28.70 20.24 -11.54
CA GLY A 453 27.81 21.33 -11.14
C GLY A 453 27.16 21.12 -9.78
N LEU A 454 27.83 20.44 -8.84
CA LEU A 454 27.38 20.13 -7.49
C LEU A 454 27.91 21.16 -6.46
N ASP A 455 27.53 21.01 -5.19
CA ASP A 455 28.00 21.90 -4.12
C ASP A 455 29.15 21.31 -3.28
N GLY A 456 29.73 20.20 -3.74
CA GLY A 456 30.87 19.53 -3.10
C GLY A 456 30.49 18.84 -1.78
N VAL A 457 31.46 18.66 -0.89
CA VAL A 457 31.26 17.97 0.39
C VAL A 457 31.76 18.79 1.57
N ALA A 458 31.50 18.30 2.76
CA ALA A 458 32.25 18.70 3.95
C ALA A 458 32.96 17.47 4.54
N PHE A 459 34.08 17.69 5.22
CA PHE A 459 34.71 16.65 6.02
C PHE A 459 35.02 17.13 7.42
N HIS A 460 35.15 16.16 8.32
CA HIS A 460 35.82 16.33 9.60
C HIS A 460 36.70 15.11 9.91
N LEU A 461 37.84 15.38 10.52
CA LEU A 461 38.73 14.38 11.13
C LEU A 461 38.55 14.49 12.64
N ASP A 462 38.11 13.41 13.26
CA ASP A 462 37.94 13.34 14.71
C ASP A 462 38.88 12.34 15.37
N HIS A 463 39.34 12.68 16.57
CA HIS A 463 39.90 11.75 17.54
C HIS A 463 38.79 11.31 18.49
N ILE A 464 38.48 10.02 18.48
CA ILE A 464 37.56 9.37 19.41
C ILE A 464 38.41 8.71 20.50
N ALA A 465 38.46 9.38 21.65
CA ALA A 465 39.24 8.96 22.80
C ALA A 465 38.64 7.74 23.49
N SER A 466 39.49 7.00 24.19
CA SER A 466 39.07 5.92 25.07
C SER A 466 38.61 6.54 26.39
N SER A 467 37.33 6.39 26.73
CA SER A 467 36.77 6.87 28.00
C SER A 467 37.28 6.09 29.21
#